data_AF-A0A9N8H8Z2-F1
#
_entry.id   AF-A0A9N8H8Z2-F1
#
_cell.length_a   1.000
_cell.length_b   1.000
_cell.length_c   1.000
_cell.angle_alpha   90.00
_cell.angle_beta   90.00
_cell.angle_gamma   90.00
#
_symmetry.space_group_name_H-M   'P 1'
#
loop_
_entity.id
_entity.type
_entity.pdbx_description
1 polymer ?
#
loop_
_entity_poly.entity_id
_entity_poly.type
_entity_poly.pdbx_seq_one_letter_code
_entity_poly.pdbx_strand_id
1 'polypeptide(L)'
;MVQPTTGFIVQSSLVFPSRLSSSESNSPLVQAFLSPQDDPPAPLIVDGISRGGSSTPGQIISTMFSFVCGKNVNLFWIATSCLAVWFLFWHTPIFWKQRQVIQIRDALLAVHIVGAGTIYMACVHNCLVTPSLSSTAKFSHTWIGRLGLVSGVVSFVLGAYLAWSRLTSDPTTVGGTTLGFAIPITIGGLLQILSEVKGFRAIREYKRIRQQLEATTSLTDMKELEEKKYAAICTHIGWMVSLFVMACSVPAGMRLASTIAGREDGVLATVLIFSIIFVLSAIATRYVEHMMPKSPKGQDDEYMGLGQPTPPPPYGAVSDS
;
A
#
# COMPACT_ATOMS: atom_id res chain seq x y z
N MET A 1 -10.95 -62.69 -14.32
CA MET A 1 -9.48 -62.56 -14.43
C MET A 1 -9.17 -61.08 -14.56
N VAL A 2 -8.70 -60.47 -13.47
CA VAL A 2 -8.40 -59.03 -13.38
C VAL A 2 -6.89 -58.90 -13.37
N GLN A 3 -6.33 -58.20 -14.35
CA GLN A 3 -4.90 -57.90 -14.38
C GLN A 3 -4.57 -56.82 -13.33
N PRO A 4 -3.52 -56.98 -12.53
CA PRO A 4 -3.03 -55.92 -11.67
C PRO A 4 -2.21 -54.94 -12.50
N THR A 5 -2.66 -53.68 -12.59
CA THR A 5 -1.86 -52.57 -13.09
C THR A 5 -0.78 -52.23 -12.06
N THR A 6 0.47 -52.44 -12.46
CA THR A 6 1.69 -52.04 -11.78
C THR A 6 1.70 -50.53 -11.53
N GLY A 7 1.57 -50.12 -10.27
CA GLY A 7 1.76 -48.75 -9.83
C GLY A 7 3.25 -48.38 -9.82
N PHE A 8 3.62 -47.38 -10.63
CA PHE A 8 4.90 -46.70 -10.54
C PHE A 8 4.91 -45.80 -9.30
N ILE A 9 5.66 -46.17 -8.27
CA ILE A 9 5.95 -45.30 -7.13
C ILE A 9 7.17 -44.45 -7.49
N VAL A 10 6.96 -43.18 -7.83
CA VAL A 10 8.04 -42.19 -7.93
C VAL A 10 8.34 -41.69 -6.51
N GLN A 11 9.32 -42.32 -5.87
CA GLN A 11 9.84 -41.90 -4.57
C GLN A 11 10.68 -40.63 -4.77
N SER A 12 10.04 -39.46 -4.64
CA SER A 12 10.72 -38.17 -4.68
C SER A 12 11.45 -37.92 -3.35
N SER A 13 12.69 -38.37 -3.27
CA SER A 13 13.60 -38.07 -2.16
C SER A 13 14.04 -36.61 -2.24
N LEU A 14 13.20 -35.69 -1.74
CA LEU A 14 13.61 -34.32 -1.44
C LEU A 14 14.48 -34.34 -0.18
N VAL A 15 15.80 -34.37 -0.39
CA VAL A 15 16.80 -34.10 0.64
C VAL A 15 16.66 -32.64 1.05
N PHE A 16 16.08 -32.39 2.22
CA PHE A 16 16.12 -31.09 2.88
C PHE A 16 17.53 -30.84 3.42
N PRO A 17 18.22 -29.75 3.07
CA PRO A 17 19.45 -29.38 3.74
C PRO A 17 19.13 -28.83 5.14
N SER A 18 19.35 -29.66 6.15
CA SER A 18 19.37 -29.26 7.56
C SER A 18 20.63 -28.47 7.89
N ARG A 19 20.74 -27.23 7.40
CA ARG A 19 21.69 -26.23 7.91
C ARG A 19 21.11 -24.82 7.76
N LEU A 20 20.18 -24.47 8.65
CA LEU A 20 19.99 -23.07 9.03
C LEU A 20 21.02 -22.76 10.12
N SER A 21 22.19 -22.34 9.67
CA SER A 21 23.18 -21.67 10.52
C SER A 21 22.56 -20.34 10.97
N SER A 22 22.40 -20.16 12.27
CA SER A 22 21.91 -18.97 12.96
C SER A 22 22.92 -17.81 12.89
N SER A 23 23.20 -17.32 11.68
CA SER A 23 24.12 -16.21 11.45
C SER A 23 23.66 -15.39 10.25
N GLU A 24 22.54 -14.66 10.38
CA GLU A 24 22.23 -13.46 9.58
C GLU A 24 20.93 -12.79 10.09
N SER A 25 20.98 -12.13 11.24
CA SER A 25 19.92 -11.18 11.64
C SER A 25 20.37 -9.72 11.58
N ASN A 26 21.53 -9.45 10.98
CA ASN A 26 22.09 -8.09 10.83
C ASN A 26 22.02 -7.62 9.38
N SER A 27 20.93 -7.91 8.67
CA SER A 27 20.69 -7.22 7.41
C SER A 27 20.46 -5.72 7.72
N PRO A 28 21.30 -4.81 7.19
CA PRO A 28 21.10 -3.37 7.38
C PRO A 28 19.74 -2.90 6.85
N LEU A 29 19.11 -3.68 5.97
CA LEU A 29 17.77 -3.44 5.46
C LEU A 29 16.70 -3.71 6.52
N VAL A 30 16.83 -4.77 7.33
CA VAL A 30 15.91 -5.10 8.43
C VAL A 30 16.10 -4.13 9.61
N GLN A 31 17.33 -3.78 9.96
CA GLN A 31 17.59 -2.77 11.00
C GLN A 31 17.10 -1.38 10.58
N ALA A 32 17.30 -0.97 9.32
CA ALA A 32 16.72 0.26 8.80
C ALA A 32 15.18 0.23 8.73
N PHE A 33 14.58 -0.96 8.71
CA PHE A 33 13.13 -1.15 8.71
C PHE A 33 12.51 -0.96 10.11
N LEU A 34 13.23 -1.38 11.15
CA LEU A 34 12.74 -1.39 12.53
C LEU A 34 13.15 -0.15 13.33
N SER A 35 14.18 0.60 12.90
CA SER A 35 14.62 1.79 13.63
C SER A 35 13.59 2.93 13.53
N PRO A 36 13.03 3.41 14.66
CA PRO A 36 12.22 4.61 14.68
C PRO A 36 13.10 5.81 14.31
N GLN A 37 12.99 6.30 13.07
CA GLN A 37 13.37 7.69 12.81
C GLN A 37 12.26 8.57 13.37
N ASP A 38 12.45 8.99 14.61
CA ASP A 38 11.65 10.04 15.23
C ASP A 38 12.01 11.35 14.52
N ASP A 39 11.22 11.72 13.51
CA ASP A 39 11.23 13.10 13.03
C ASP A 39 10.85 13.96 14.25
N PRO A 40 11.63 15.00 14.64
CA PRO A 40 11.17 15.93 15.65
C PRO A 40 9.79 16.45 15.25
N PRO A 41 8.84 16.60 16.20
CA PRO A 41 7.50 17.05 15.88
C PRO A 41 7.61 18.36 15.11
N ALA A 42 7.09 18.38 13.87
CA ALA A 42 7.01 19.61 13.11
C ALA A 42 6.26 20.62 13.98
N PRO A 43 6.74 21.88 14.10
CA PRO A 43 6.02 22.91 14.84
C PRO A 43 4.60 22.95 14.28
N LEU A 44 3.65 22.64 15.16
CA LEU A 44 2.22 22.70 14.87
C LEU A 44 1.92 24.16 14.61
N ILE A 45 1.90 24.57 13.35
CA ILE A 45 1.26 25.81 12.93
C ILE A 45 -0.24 25.58 13.12
N VAL A 46 -0.70 25.78 14.36
CA VAL A 46 -2.11 25.90 14.68
C VAL A 46 -2.52 27.29 14.23
N ASP A 47 -2.74 27.45 12.93
CA ASP A 47 -3.41 28.63 12.42
C ASP A 47 -4.84 28.65 12.98
N GLY A 48 -5.04 29.44 14.03
CA GLY A 48 -6.22 30.28 14.17
C GLY A 48 -7.58 29.65 14.49
N ILE A 49 -7.70 28.38 14.89
CA ILE A 49 -8.99 27.87 15.41
C ILE A 49 -9.08 28.13 16.91
N SER A 50 -9.29 29.38 17.28
CA SER A 50 -9.78 29.74 18.61
C SER A 50 -10.95 30.69 18.48
N ARG A 51 -12.18 30.15 18.61
CA ARG A 51 -13.20 30.59 19.59
C ARG A 51 -14.60 30.03 19.28
N GLY A 52 -15.09 29.16 20.18
CA GLY A 52 -16.32 29.45 20.92
C GLY A 52 -17.70 29.10 20.33
N GLY A 53 -17.83 28.15 19.40
CA GLY A 53 -19.14 27.67 18.95
C GLY A 53 -19.41 26.23 19.40
N SER A 54 -20.48 25.99 20.18
CA SER A 54 -20.97 24.64 20.50
C SER A 54 -21.43 23.97 19.20
N SER A 55 -20.55 23.19 18.58
CA SER A 55 -20.85 22.46 17.35
C SER A 55 -21.83 21.35 17.71
N THR A 56 -23.01 21.37 17.11
CA THR A 56 -23.99 20.30 17.28
C THR A 56 -23.44 19.00 16.66
N PRO A 57 -23.83 17.81 17.16
CA PRO A 57 -23.37 16.54 16.58
C PRO A 57 -23.60 16.43 15.07
N GLY A 58 -24.65 17.07 14.55
CA GLY A 58 -24.93 17.17 13.11
C GLY A 58 -23.93 18.03 12.33
N GLN A 59 -23.40 19.10 12.92
CA GLN A 59 -22.30 19.86 12.31
C GLN A 59 -21.00 19.06 12.31
N ILE A 60 -20.68 18.32 13.38
CA ILE A 60 -19.48 17.47 13.41
C ILE A 60 -19.56 16.39 12.31
N ILE A 61 -20.71 15.74 12.14
CA ILE A 61 -20.90 14.74 11.08
C ILE A 61 -20.86 15.37 9.69
N SER A 62 -21.50 16.53 9.49
CA SER A 62 -21.49 17.23 8.19
C SER A 62 -20.10 17.78 7.84
N THR A 63 -19.35 18.31 8.81
CA THR A 63 -17.96 18.75 8.61
C THR A 63 -17.06 17.55 8.38
N MET A 64 -17.19 16.44 9.13
CA MET A 64 -16.44 15.20 8.84
C MET A 64 -16.80 14.63 7.47
N PHE A 65 -18.06 14.67 7.04
CA PHE A 65 -18.48 14.15 5.73
C PHE A 65 -18.03 15.07 4.59
N SER A 66 -18.10 16.40 4.74
CA SER A 66 -17.61 17.38 3.77
C SER A 66 -16.09 17.45 3.71
N PHE A 67 -15.41 17.08 4.80
CA PHE A 67 -13.96 17.00 4.91
C PHE A 67 -13.39 15.68 4.38
N VAL A 68 -14.07 14.55 4.67
CA VAL A 68 -13.77 13.24 4.06
C VAL A 68 -14.11 13.28 2.57
N CYS A 69 -15.22 13.90 2.15
CA CYS A 69 -15.59 14.06 0.73
C CYS A 69 -15.02 15.33 0.07
N GLY A 70 -14.11 16.04 0.73
CA GLY A 70 -13.56 17.31 0.26
C GLY A 70 -12.65 17.11 -0.96
N LYS A 71 -13.18 17.38 -2.15
CA LYS A 71 -12.55 17.48 -3.49
C LYS A 71 -11.68 16.29 -3.98
N ASN A 72 -11.28 15.35 -3.13
CA ASN A 72 -10.28 14.32 -3.46
C ASN A 72 -10.75 12.87 -3.25
N VAL A 73 -11.91 12.64 -2.63
CA VAL A 73 -12.54 11.31 -2.63
C VAL A 73 -13.33 11.14 -3.93
N ASN A 74 -12.58 10.76 -4.96
CA ASN A 74 -13.14 10.33 -6.23
C ASN A 74 -14.04 9.09 -5.99
N LEU A 75 -15.16 8.99 -6.72
CA LEU A 75 -16.05 7.81 -6.76
C LEU A 75 -15.27 6.49 -6.85
N PHE A 76 -14.12 6.52 -7.53
CA PHE A 76 -13.16 5.40 -7.57
C PHE A 76 -12.74 4.88 -6.19
N TRP A 77 -12.38 5.76 -5.25
CA TRP A 77 -11.94 5.38 -3.89
C TRP A 77 -13.09 4.79 -3.08
N ILE A 78 -14.29 5.33 -3.23
CA ILE A 78 -15.49 4.80 -2.60
C ILE A 78 -15.80 3.41 -3.18
N ALA A 79 -15.82 3.27 -4.50
CA ALA A 79 -16.13 2.00 -5.17
C ALA A 79 -15.15 0.89 -4.77
N THR A 80 -13.84 1.20 -4.76
CA THR A 80 -12.80 0.24 -4.34
C THR A 80 -12.85 -0.06 -2.84
N SER A 81 -13.22 0.91 -1.99
CA SER A 81 -13.47 0.69 -0.56
C SER A 81 -14.78 -0.05 -0.28
N CYS A 82 -15.80 0.04 -1.13
CA CYS A 82 -17.00 -0.79 -1.00
C CYS A 82 -16.71 -2.23 -1.44
N LEU A 83 -15.98 -2.37 -2.56
CA LEU A 83 -15.52 -3.67 -3.06
C LEU A 83 -14.63 -4.39 -2.02
N ALA A 84 -13.84 -3.62 -1.27
CA ALA A 84 -13.11 -4.07 -0.09
C ALA A 84 -13.95 -4.83 0.90
N VAL A 85 -14.96 -4.11 1.39
CA VAL A 85 -15.75 -4.47 2.55
C VAL A 85 -16.59 -5.67 2.15
N TRP A 86 -17.10 -5.68 0.92
CA TRP A 86 -17.71 -6.85 0.32
C TRP A 86 -16.77 -8.05 0.32
N PHE A 87 -15.52 -7.92 -0.17
CA PHE A 87 -14.60 -9.04 -0.22
C PHE A 87 -14.23 -9.59 1.18
N LEU A 88 -13.91 -8.69 2.12
CA LEU A 88 -13.48 -9.07 3.47
C LEU A 88 -14.60 -9.58 4.35
N PHE A 89 -15.76 -8.91 4.36
CA PHE A 89 -16.82 -9.19 5.33
C PHE A 89 -17.95 -10.06 4.76
N TRP A 90 -18.16 -10.05 3.45
CA TRP A 90 -19.19 -10.89 2.83
C TRP A 90 -18.60 -12.17 2.26
N HIS A 91 -17.62 -12.05 1.38
CA HIS A 91 -17.11 -13.18 0.61
C HIS A 91 -16.19 -14.10 1.43
N THR A 92 -15.28 -13.53 2.23
CA THR A 92 -14.31 -14.32 3.00
C THR A 92 -14.95 -15.23 4.07
N PRO A 93 -15.95 -14.78 4.87
CA PRO A 93 -16.59 -15.65 5.87
C PRO A 93 -17.40 -16.80 5.25
N ILE A 94 -18.01 -16.59 4.07
CA ILE A 94 -18.70 -17.66 3.32
C ILE A 94 -17.70 -18.76 2.95
N PHE A 95 -16.51 -18.37 2.50
CA PHE A 95 -15.41 -19.31 2.21
C PHE A 95 -14.96 -20.11 3.44
N TRP A 96 -15.00 -19.50 4.62
CA TRP A 96 -14.65 -20.19 5.87
C TRP A 96 -15.68 -21.23 6.27
N LYS A 97 -16.96 -20.89 6.18
CA LYS A 97 -18.06 -21.80 6.56
C LYS A 97 -18.07 -23.08 5.72
N GLN A 98 -17.57 -23.03 4.48
CA GLN A 98 -17.46 -24.20 3.61
C GLN A 98 -16.25 -25.11 3.92
N ARG A 99 -15.29 -24.68 4.76
CA ARG A 99 -14.09 -25.45 5.14
C ARG A 99 -14.09 -25.80 6.62
N GLN A 100 -14.95 -26.73 7.04
CA GLN A 100 -15.06 -27.13 8.46
C GLN A 100 -14.08 -28.21 8.93
N VAL A 101 -13.13 -28.67 8.12
CA VAL A 101 -12.10 -29.64 8.55
C VAL A 101 -10.73 -28.95 8.53
N ILE A 102 -10.21 -28.62 9.72
CA ILE A 102 -8.97 -27.86 9.87
C ILE A 102 -7.75 -28.77 9.65
N GLN A 103 -7.08 -28.64 8.51
CA GLN A 103 -5.74 -29.19 8.28
C GLN A 103 -4.67 -28.10 8.50
N ILE A 104 -3.39 -28.48 8.69
CA ILE A 104 -2.25 -27.53 8.79
C ILE A 104 -2.25 -26.53 7.61
N ARG A 105 -2.65 -26.98 6.43
CA ARG A 105 -2.79 -26.15 5.23
C ARG A 105 -3.85 -25.05 5.37
N ASP A 106 -4.86 -25.25 6.21
CA ASP A 106 -5.87 -24.24 6.49
C ASP A 106 -5.37 -23.19 7.50
N ALA A 107 -4.41 -23.54 8.38
CA ALA A 107 -3.75 -22.56 9.23
C ALA A 107 -2.90 -21.58 8.40
N LEU A 108 -2.11 -22.07 7.43
CA LEU A 108 -1.36 -21.19 6.53
C LEU A 108 -2.28 -20.30 5.69
N LEU A 109 -3.40 -20.85 5.21
CA LEU A 109 -4.43 -20.08 4.51
C LEU A 109 -5.05 -19.02 5.43
N ALA A 110 -5.28 -19.35 6.70
CA ALA A 110 -5.76 -18.40 7.69
C ALA A 110 -4.80 -17.22 7.88
N VAL A 111 -3.51 -17.51 8.07
CA VAL A 111 -2.47 -16.47 8.20
C VAL A 111 -2.39 -15.61 6.95
N HIS A 112 -2.45 -16.21 5.75
CA HIS A 112 -2.48 -15.45 4.48
C HIS A 112 -3.68 -14.50 4.43
N ILE A 113 -4.88 -14.98 4.78
CA ILE A 113 -6.09 -14.16 4.70
C ILE A 113 -6.10 -13.05 5.76
N VAL A 114 -5.64 -13.32 6.98
CA VAL A 114 -5.46 -12.29 8.01
C VAL A 114 -4.44 -11.23 7.57
N GLY A 115 -3.32 -11.67 6.99
CA GLY A 115 -2.31 -10.77 6.43
C GLY A 115 -2.87 -9.92 5.28
N ALA A 116 -3.58 -10.54 4.34
CA ALA A 116 -4.27 -9.85 3.25
C ALA A 116 -5.28 -8.83 3.77
N GLY A 117 -6.09 -9.19 4.77
CA GLY A 117 -7.02 -8.27 5.43
C GLY A 117 -6.32 -7.11 6.12
N THR A 118 -5.15 -7.33 6.71
CA THR A 118 -4.37 -6.28 7.38
C THR A 118 -3.82 -5.27 6.36
N ILE A 119 -3.23 -5.73 5.26
CA ILE A 119 -2.80 -4.87 4.14
C ILE A 119 -4.00 -4.06 3.64
N TYR A 120 -5.15 -4.72 3.50
CA TYR A 120 -6.37 -4.09 3.04
C TYR A 120 -6.79 -2.94 3.95
N MET A 121 -6.90 -3.19 5.25
CA MET A 121 -7.27 -2.17 6.23
C MET A 121 -6.23 -1.05 6.29
N ALA A 122 -4.95 -1.37 6.12
CA ALA A 122 -3.90 -0.37 6.03
C ALA A 122 -4.05 0.54 4.81
N CYS A 123 -4.37 -0.04 3.65
CA CYS A 123 -4.69 0.68 2.43
C CYS A 123 -5.89 1.61 2.62
N VAL A 124 -7.03 1.11 3.11
CA VAL A 124 -8.23 1.92 3.37
C VAL A 124 -7.94 3.02 4.38
N HIS A 125 -7.25 2.70 5.48
CA HIS A 125 -6.85 3.69 6.47
C HIS A 125 -6.01 4.79 5.82
N ASN A 126 -5.01 4.45 5.02
CA ASN A 126 -4.12 5.43 4.40
C ASN A 126 -4.82 6.29 3.33
N CYS A 127 -5.89 5.78 2.72
CA CYS A 127 -6.75 6.56 1.83
C CYS A 127 -7.66 7.53 2.58
N LEU A 128 -8.23 7.11 3.72
CA LEU A 128 -9.18 7.91 4.49
C LEU A 128 -8.51 8.88 5.46
N VAL A 129 -7.34 8.49 6.00
CA VAL A 129 -6.58 9.24 7.00
C VAL A 129 -5.31 9.75 6.35
N THR A 130 -5.42 10.91 5.72
CA THR A 130 -4.26 11.56 5.09
C THR A 130 -3.35 12.19 6.16
N PRO A 131 -2.01 12.18 5.96
CA PRO A 131 -1.07 12.76 6.93
C PRO A 131 -1.26 14.26 7.16
N SER A 132 -1.95 14.95 6.26
CA SER A 132 -2.24 16.39 6.34
C SER A 132 -3.31 16.75 7.37
N LEU A 133 -3.99 15.77 7.97
CA LEU A 133 -5.11 16.01 8.89
C LEU A 133 -4.68 16.45 10.29
N SER A 134 -3.64 15.80 10.85
CA SER A 134 -3.12 16.09 12.19
C SER A 134 -1.77 15.40 12.43
N SER A 135 -1.06 15.80 13.48
CA SER A 135 0.16 15.09 13.93
C SER A 135 -0.12 13.62 14.28
N THR A 136 -1.24 13.35 14.93
CA THR A 136 -1.70 11.99 15.25
C THR A 136 -1.98 11.17 13.99
N ALA A 137 -2.61 11.78 12.97
CA ALA A 137 -2.85 11.12 11.68
C ALA A 137 -1.54 10.78 10.96
N LYS A 138 -0.53 11.66 11.00
CA LYS A 138 0.79 11.37 10.45
C LYS A 138 1.46 10.18 11.15
N PHE A 139 1.36 10.12 12.48
CA PHE A 139 1.89 9.01 13.27
C PHE A 139 1.18 7.69 12.93
N SER A 140 -0.17 7.68 12.92
CA SER A 140 -0.94 6.47 12.60
C SER A 140 -0.67 6.00 11.18
N HIS A 141 -0.65 6.90 10.20
CA HIS A 141 -0.35 6.60 8.80
C HIS A 141 1.02 5.91 8.64
N THR A 142 2.04 6.41 9.36
CA THR A 142 3.39 5.84 9.30
C THR A 142 3.42 4.42 9.89
N TRP A 143 2.82 4.21 11.07
CA TRP A 143 2.79 2.90 11.72
C TRP A 143 1.98 1.87 10.94
N ILE A 144 0.79 2.26 10.48
CA ILE A 144 -0.08 1.39 9.69
C ILE A 144 0.57 1.06 8.34
N GLY A 145 1.25 2.01 7.71
CA GLY A 145 2.06 1.76 6.51
C GLY A 145 3.17 0.73 6.74
N ARG A 146 3.88 0.78 7.87
CA ARG A 146 4.91 -0.21 8.22
C ARG A 146 4.33 -1.61 8.46
N LEU A 147 3.24 -1.70 9.21
CA LEU A 147 2.52 -2.96 9.44
C LEU A 147 1.99 -3.54 8.12
N GLY A 148 1.44 -2.68 7.26
CA GLY A 148 1.01 -3.01 5.91
C GLY A 148 2.13 -3.63 5.08
N LEU A 149 3.34 -3.05 5.09
CA LEU A 149 4.47 -3.56 4.33
C LEU A 149 4.96 -4.94 4.83
N VAL A 150 5.10 -5.12 6.15
CA VAL A 150 5.53 -6.41 6.71
C VAL A 150 4.49 -7.49 6.45
N SER A 151 3.21 -7.19 6.69
CA SER A 151 2.11 -8.12 6.39
C SER A 151 2.00 -8.41 4.89
N GLY A 152 2.30 -7.42 4.04
CA GLY A 152 2.47 -7.49 2.58
C GLY A 152 3.34 -8.66 2.15
N VAL A 153 4.60 -8.60 2.56
CA VAL A 153 5.63 -9.60 2.24
C VAL A 153 5.23 -10.98 2.75
N VAL A 154 4.84 -11.09 4.02
CA VAL A 154 4.50 -12.37 4.64
C VAL A 154 3.30 -13.01 3.95
N SER A 155 2.24 -12.23 3.74
CA SER A 155 1.02 -12.70 3.07
C SER A 155 1.29 -13.13 1.64
N PHE A 156 2.10 -12.38 0.88
CA PHE A 156 2.48 -12.76 -0.48
C PHE A 156 3.21 -14.11 -0.52
N VAL A 157 4.23 -14.32 0.30
CA VAL A 157 5.01 -15.57 0.31
C VAL A 157 4.11 -16.77 0.64
N LEU A 158 3.25 -16.63 1.65
CA LEU A 158 2.26 -17.65 2.01
C LEU A 158 1.25 -17.91 0.89
N GLY A 159 0.72 -16.84 0.28
CA GLY A 159 -0.25 -16.93 -0.81
C GLY A 159 0.32 -17.61 -2.05
N ALA A 160 1.54 -17.24 -2.45
CA ALA A 160 2.26 -17.89 -3.54
C ALA A 160 2.49 -19.36 -3.22
N TYR A 161 3.04 -19.69 -2.04
CA TYR A 161 3.24 -21.07 -1.63
C TYR A 161 1.95 -21.89 -1.68
N LEU A 162 0.83 -21.36 -1.17
CA LEU A 162 -0.47 -22.03 -1.19
C LEU A 162 -1.04 -22.19 -2.61
N ALA A 163 -0.85 -21.20 -3.48
CA ALA A 163 -1.33 -21.24 -4.85
C ALA A 163 -0.60 -22.32 -5.67
N TRP A 164 0.72 -22.45 -5.49
CA TRP A 164 1.54 -23.43 -6.21
C TRP A 164 1.50 -24.83 -5.59
N SER A 165 1.50 -24.95 -4.25
CA SER A 165 1.45 -26.26 -3.58
C SER A 165 0.14 -27.03 -3.77
N ARG A 166 -0.93 -26.33 -4.19
CA ARG A 166 -2.25 -26.93 -4.51
C ARG A 166 -2.46 -27.19 -6.00
N LEU A 167 -1.50 -26.79 -6.84
CA LEU A 167 -1.57 -26.99 -8.29
C LEU A 167 -1.44 -28.48 -8.67
N THR A 168 -0.74 -29.26 -7.84
CA THR A 168 -0.55 -30.71 -8.01
C THR A 168 -1.69 -31.55 -7.45
N SER A 169 -2.63 -30.93 -6.74
CA SER A 169 -3.84 -31.60 -6.26
C SER A 169 -4.82 -31.66 -7.43
N ASP A 170 -5.42 -32.82 -7.69
CA ASP A 170 -6.38 -33.04 -8.78
C ASP A 170 -7.34 -31.84 -8.89
N PRO A 171 -7.42 -31.13 -10.04
CA PRO A 171 -8.24 -29.93 -10.19
C PRO A 171 -9.73 -30.18 -9.91
N THR A 172 -10.17 -31.44 -9.89
CA THR A 172 -11.53 -31.85 -9.50
C THR A 172 -11.72 -31.91 -7.98
N THR A 173 -10.65 -31.97 -7.18
CA THR A 173 -10.75 -31.97 -5.71
C THR A 173 -11.13 -30.60 -5.16
N VAL A 174 -11.96 -30.62 -4.10
CA VAL A 174 -12.40 -29.42 -3.37
C VAL A 174 -11.18 -28.67 -2.82
N GLY A 175 -10.80 -27.58 -3.50
CA GLY A 175 -9.69 -26.74 -3.09
C GLY A 175 -8.41 -26.86 -3.92
N GLY A 176 -8.41 -27.63 -5.02
CA GLY A 176 -7.37 -27.56 -6.05
C GLY A 176 -7.27 -26.16 -6.66
N THR A 177 -6.05 -25.74 -7.00
CA THR A 177 -5.81 -24.46 -7.68
C THR A 177 -5.49 -24.71 -9.15
N THR A 178 -5.96 -23.84 -10.03
CA THR A 178 -5.64 -23.90 -11.47
C THR A 178 -4.43 -23.01 -11.78
N LEU A 179 -3.75 -23.27 -12.90
CA LEU A 179 -2.71 -22.37 -13.42
C LEU A 179 -3.25 -20.94 -13.60
N GLY A 180 -4.51 -20.83 -14.05
CA GLY A 180 -5.22 -19.56 -14.19
C GLY A 180 -5.43 -18.79 -12.89
N PHE A 181 -5.29 -19.43 -11.73
CA PHE A 181 -5.33 -18.78 -10.43
C PHE A 181 -3.92 -18.52 -9.87
N ALA A 182 -3.00 -19.49 -10.01
CA ALA A 182 -1.67 -19.40 -9.42
C ALA A 182 -0.78 -18.35 -10.09
N ILE A 183 -0.80 -18.29 -11.43
CA ILE A 183 0.02 -17.33 -12.19
C ILE A 183 -0.38 -15.89 -11.84
N PRO A 184 -1.66 -15.48 -11.92
CA PRO A 184 -2.01 -14.09 -11.73
C PRO A 184 -1.85 -13.62 -10.28
N ILE A 185 -2.08 -14.49 -9.29
CA ILE A 185 -1.76 -14.16 -7.88
C ILE A 185 -0.27 -13.92 -7.69
N THR A 186 0.57 -14.75 -8.32
CA THR A 186 2.03 -14.59 -8.19
C THR A 186 2.50 -13.29 -8.84
N ILE A 187 2.03 -12.99 -10.06
CA ILE A 187 2.35 -11.75 -10.76
C ILE A 187 1.83 -10.54 -9.98
N GLY A 188 0.58 -10.58 -9.53
CA GLY A 188 -0.03 -9.52 -8.73
C GLY A 188 0.73 -9.26 -7.45
N GLY A 189 1.12 -10.32 -6.74
CA GLY A 189 1.92 -10.22 -5.53
C GLY A 189 3.34 -9.69 -5.77
N LEU A 190 4.02 -10.10 -6.84
CA LEU A 190 5.33 -9.52 -7.19
C LEU A 190 5.23 -8.01 -7.49
N LEU A 191 4.20 -7.60 -8.23
CA LEU A 191 3.95 -6.19 -8.52
C LEU A 191 3.56 -5.39 -7.27
N GLN A 192 2.86 -6.02 -6.32
CA GLN A 192 2.59 -5.45 -5.00
C GLN A 192 3.91 -5.16 -4.27
N ILE A 193 4.80 -6.16 -4.14
CA ILE A 193 6.10 -6.00 -3.46
C ILE A 193 6.97 -4.95 -4.15
N LEU A 194 7.00 -4.94 -5.49
CA LEU A 194 7.72 -3.91 -6.23
C LEU A 194 7.20 -2.50 -5.92
N SER A 195 5.88 -2.34 -5.79
CA SER A 195 5.25 -1.06 -5.45
C SER A 195 5.57 -0.63 -4.03
N GLU A 196 5.53 -1.56 -3.06
CA GLU A 196 5.95 -1.32 -1.68
C GLU A 196 7.41 -0.85 -1.59
N VAL A 197 8.32 -1.56 -2.26
CA VAL A 197 9.76 -1.25 -2.25
C VAL A 197 10.03 0.11 -2.89
N LYS A 198 9.45 0.40 -4.06
CA LYS A 198 9.66 1.68 -4.75
C LYS A 198 9.03 2.84 -3.99
N GLY A 199 7.83 2.66 -3.47
CA GLY A 199 7.18 3.65 -2.61
C GLY A 199 8.00 3.94 -1.35
N PHE A 200 8.55 2.91 -0.70
CA PHE A 200 9.43 3.06 0.46
C PHE A 200 10.73 3.81 0.13
N ARG A 201 11.36 3.52 -1.01
CA ARG A 201 12.56 4.24 -1.46
C ARG A 201 12.26 5.72 -1.72
N ALA A 202 11.16 6.01 -2.42
CA ALA A 202 10.75 7.37 -2.75
C ALA A 202 10.49 8.23 -1.51
N ILE A 203 9.83 7.69 -0.47
CA ILE A 203 9.61 8.46 0.76
C ILE A 203 10.90 8.70 1.56
N ARG A 204 11.85 7.75 1.52
CA ARG A 204 13.17 7.96 2.14
C ARG A 204 13.97 9.03 1.40
N GLU A 205 13.91 9.04 0.08
CA GLU A 205 14.52 10.09 -0.73
C GLU A 205 13.91 11.46 -0.43
N TYR A 206 12.58 11.55 -0.35
CA TYR A 206 11.89 12.77 0.09
C TYR A 206 12.40 13.27 1.45
N LYS A 207 12.49 12.38 2.46
CA LYS A 207 13.00 12.75 3.79
C LYS A 207 14.44 13.24 3.75
N ARG A 208 15.31 12.57 2.98
CA ARG A 208 16.71 12.96 2.81
C ARG A 208 16.82 14.35 2.19
N ILE A 209 16.09 14.62 1.10
CA ILE A 209 16.11 15.92 0.42
C ILE A 209 15.56 17.01 1.32
N ARG A 210 14.51 16.72 2.10
CA ARG A 210 13.99 17.66 3.09
C ARG A 210 15.04 18.05 4.13
N GLN A 211 15.78 17.09 4.68
CA GLN A 211 16.88 17.37 5.62
C GLN A 211 17.98 18.22 4.97
N GLN A 212 18.30 17.97 3.69
CA GLN A 212 19.25 18.79 2.94
C GLN A 212 18.73 20.23 2.77
N LEU A 213 17.44 20.41 2.46
CA LEU A 213 16.83 21.72 2.33
C LEU A 213 16.91 22.53 3.65
N GLU A 214 16.71 21.86 4.79
CA GLU A 214 16.81 22.48 6.11
C GLU A 214 18.25 22.87 6.48
N ALA A 215 19.25 22.21 5.89
CA ALA A 215 20.68 22.48 6.14
C ALA A 215 21.30 23.48 5.14
N THR A 216 20.67 23.70 3.99
CA THR A 216 21.21 24.52 2.90
C THR A 216 20.88 26.00 3.09
N THR A 217 21.87 26.89 2.90
CA THR A 217 21.70 28.35 2.91
C THR A 217 21.74 28.99 1.51
N SER A 218 22.10 28.21 0.49
CA SER A 218 22.24 28.65 -0.92
C SER A 218 20.89 28.63 -1.64
N LEU A 219 20.45 29.79 -2.16
CA LEU A 219 19.15 29.95 -2.86
C LEU A 219 19.04 29.09 -4.13
N THR A 220 20.11 28.98 -4.92
CA THR A 220 20.10 28.18 -6.15
C THR A 220 19.91 26.69 -5.82
N ASP A 221 20.59 26.20 -4.79
CA ASP A 221 20.48 24.82 -4.34
C ASP A 221 19.11 24.53 -3.72
N MET A 222 18.50 25.51 -3.05
CA MET A 222 17.14 25.36 -2.51
C MET A 222 16.12 25.07 -3.60
N LYS A 223 16.11 25.82 -4.70
CA LYS A 223 15.14 25.61 -5.79
C LYS A 223 15.25 24.21 -6.41
N GLU A 224 16.48 23.75 -6.65
CA GLU A 224 16.70 22.39 -7.18
C GLU A 224 16.27 21.31 -6.19
N LEU A 225 16.59 21.47 -4.90
CA LEU A 225 16.16 20.55 -3.85
C LEU A 225 14.63 20.53 -3.69
N GLU A 226 13.95 21.66 -3.86
CA GLU A 226 12.48 21.71 -3.82
C GLU A 226 11.83 20.96 -4.98
N GLU A 227 12.35 21.10 -6.20
CA GLU A 227 11.87 20.34 -7.36
C GLU A 227 12.08 18.83 -7.14
N LYS A 228 13.25 18.41 -6.64
CA LYS A 228 13.53 17.00 -6.31
C LYS A 228 12.65 16.48 -5.17
N LYS A 229 12.44 17.28 -4.11
CA LYS A 229 11.56 16.97 -2.98
C LYS A 229 10.14 16.69 -3.50
N TYR A 230 9.66 17.53 -4.40
CA TYR A 230 8.35 17.39 -5.02
C TYR A 230 8.25 16.13 -5.89
N ALA A 231 9.24 15.89 -6.77
CA ALA A 231 9.27 14.70 -7.61
C ALA A 231 9.29 13.40 -6.78
N ALA A 232 10.02 13.37 -5.66
CA ALA A 232 10.08 12.22 -4.76
C ALA A 232 8.73 11.92 -4.10
N ILE A 233 8.00 12.95 -3.62
CA ILE A 233 6.67 12.73 -3.03
C ILE A 233 5.62 12.32 -4.08
N CYS A 234 5.65 12.90 -5.28
CA CYS A 234 4.81 12.47 -6.41
C CYS A 234 5.02 10.98 -6.71
N THR A 235 6.29 10.58 -6.78
CA THR A 235 6.69 9.20 -7.05
C THR A 235 6.19 8.27 -5.94
N HIS A 236 6.34 8.65 -4.67
CA HIS A 236 5.81 7.88 -3.54
C HIS A 236 4.30 7.68 -3.65
N ILE A 237 3.54 8.76 -3.86
CA ILE A 237 2.07 8.71 -3.99
C ILE A 237 1.67 7.81 -5.17
N GLY A 238 2.33 7.94 -6.32
CA GLY A 238 2.08 7.10 -7.49
C GLY A 238 2.23 5.61 -7.17
N TRP A 239 3.32 5.21 -6.51
CA TRP A 239 3.52 3.82 -6.10
C TRP A 239 2.52 3.36 -5.03
N MET A 240 2.05 4.24 -4.14
CA MET A 240 1.00 3.89 -3.17
C MET A 240 -0.36 3.66 -3.83
N VAL A 241 -0.70 4.44 -4.87
CA VAL A 241 -1.91 4.21 -5.67
C VAL A 241 -1.79 2.90 -6.46
N SER A 242 -0.65 2.64 -7.11
CA SER A 242 -0.41 1.36 -7.77
C SER A 242 -0.50 0.19 -6.79
N LEU A 243 0.07 0.33 -5.59
CA LEU A 243 -0.01 -0.68 -4.54
C LEU A 243 -1.47 -0.98 -4.18
N PHE A 244 -2.28 0.05 -3.95
CA PHE A 244 -3.70 -0.10 -3.65
C PHE A 244 -4.42 -0.89 -4.75
N VAL A 245 -4.19 -0.53 -6.01
CA VAL A 245 -4.81 -1.21 -7.15
C VAL A 245 -4.39 -2.69 -7.21
N MET A 246 -3.11 -2.99 -7.02
CA MET A 246 -2.61 -4.37 -7.09
C MET A 246 -3.02 -5.22 -5.88
N ALA A 247 -2.97 -4.67 -4.67
CA ALA A 247 -3.26 -5.40 -3.44
C ALA A 247 -4.78 -5.56 -3.19
N CYS A 248 -5.57 -4.54 -3.52
CA CYS A 248 -6.99 -4.50 -3.18
C CYS A 248 -7.90 -4.82 -4.37
N SER A 249 -7.63 -4.23 -5.55
CA SER A 249 -8.53 -4.36 -6.70
C SER A 249 -8.34 -5.66 -7.46
N VAL A 250 -7.11 -6.15 -7.62
CA VAL A 250 -6.84 -7.41 -8.35
C VAL A 250 -7.51 -8.62 -7.68
N PRO A 251 -7.35 -8.88 -6.36
CA PRO A 251 -8.00 -10.04 -5.75
C PRO A 251 -9.52 -9.96 -5.80
N ALA A 252 -10.09 -8.78 -5.55
CA ALA A 252 -11.53 -8.59 -5.60
C ALA A 252 -12.07 -8.74 -7.02
N GLY A 253 -11.36 -8.18 -8.01
CA GLY A 253 -11.65 -8.37 -9.43
C GLY A 253 -11.62 -9.84 -9.82
N MET A 254 -10.53 -10.55 -9.54
CA MET A 254 -10.41 -11.99 -9.84
C MET A 254 -11.58 -12.80 -9.28
N ARG A 255 -12.05 -12.46 -8.08
CA ARG A 255 -13.21 -13.11 -7.45
C ARG A 255 -14.52 -12.75 -8.13
N LEU A 256 -14.71 -11.49 -8.49
CA LEU A 256 -15.86 -11.05 -9.25
C LEU A 256 -15.92 -11.76 -10.62
N ALA A 257 -14.79 -11.87 -11.32
CA ALA A 257 -14.69 -12.65 -12.56
C ALA A 257 -15.11 -14.10 -12.36
N SER A 258 -14.58 -14.75 -11.33
CA SER A 258 -14.91 -16.16 -11.05
C SER A 258 -16.40 -16.37 -10.72
N THR A 259 -17.07 -15.33 -10.22
CA THR A 259 -18.50 -15.37 -9.92
C THR A 259 -19.35 -15.16 -11.18
N ILE A 260 -18.91 -14.29 -12.09
CA ILE A 260 -19.66 -13.93 -13.30
C ILE A 260 -19.45 -14.95 -14.43
N ALA A 261 -18.20 -15.37 -14.68
CA ALA A 261 -17.83 -16.14 -15.86
C ALA A 261 -18.06 -17.66 -15.73
N GLY A 262 -18.50 -18.14 -14.57
CA GLY A 262 -18.54 -19.58 -14.29
C GLY A 262 -17.14 -20.20 -14.23
N ARG A 263 -17.07 -21.52 -14.02
CA ARG A 263 -15.83 -22.23 -13.67
C ARG A 263 -14.86 -22.42 -14.84
N GLU A 264 -15.34 -22.30 -16.09
CA GLU A 264 -14.59 -22.72 -17.29
C GLU A 264 -13.83 -21.56 -17.98
N ASP A 265 -14.29 -20.31 -17.89
CA ASP A 265 -13.69 -19.16 -18.59
C ASP A 265 -12.77 -18.28 -17.72
N GLY A 266 -12.29 -18.82 -16.59
CA GLY A 266 -11.56 -18.04 -15.58
C GLY A 266 -10.32 -17.32 -16.10
N VAL A 267 -9.66 -17.83 -17.15
CA VAL A 267 -8.46 -17.19 -17.73
C VAL A 267 -8.83 -15.92 -18.50
N LEU A 268 -9.85 -15.97 -19.36
CA LEU A 268 -10.28 -14.82 -20.16
C LEU A 268 -10.79 -13.69 -19.26
N ALA A 269 -11.61 -14.04 -18.26
CA ALA A 269 -12.13 -13.10 -17.29
C ALA A 269 -11.01 -12.44 -16.47
N THR A 270 -9.97 -13.22 -16.12
CA THR A 270 -8.79 -12.69 -15.43
C THR A 270 -8.02 -11.73 -16.32
N VAL A 271 -7.70 -12.10 -17.57
CA VAL A 271 -7.00 -11.22 -18.51
C VAL A 271 -7.76 -9.90 -18.70
N LEU A 272 -9.08 -9.96 -18.90
CA LEU A 272 -9.93 -8.79 -19.08
C LEU A 272 -9.87 -7.85 -17.86
N ILE A 273 -9.89 -8.40 -16.65
CA ILE A 273 -9.76 -7.60 -15.43
C ILE A 273 -8.37 -6.98 -15.30
N PHE A 274 -7.30 -7.73 -15.60
CA PHE A 274 -5.96 -7.16 -15.60
C PHE A 274 -5.83 -6.03 -16.62
N SER A 275 -6.44 -6.16 -17.79
CA SER A 275 -6.50 -5.08 -18.78
C SER A 275 -7.25 -3.86 -18.26
N ILE A 276 -8.41 -4.04 -17.63
CA ILE A 276 -9.19 -2.94 -17.02
C ILE A 276 -8.37 -2.26 -15.92
N ILE A 277 -7.77 -3.05 -15.03
CA ILE A 277 -6.94 -2.57 -13.93
C ILE A 277 -5.73 -1.78 -14.46
N PHE A 278 -5.07 -2.28 -15.51
CA PHE A 278 -3.94 -1.59 -16.13
C PHE A 278 -4.37 -0.24 -16.73
N VAL A 279 -5.51 -0.20 -17.44
CA VAL A 279 -6.07 1.03 -18.00
C VAL A 279 -6.44 2.02 -16.89
N LEU A 280 -7.11 1.56 -15.83
CA LEU A 280 -7.46 2.40 -14.68
C LEU A 280 -6.20 2.92 -13.98
N SER A 281 -5.16 2.11 -13.84
CA SER A 281 -3.89 2.55 -13.28
C SER A 281 -3.22 3.61 -14.16
N ALA A 282 -3.24 3.44 -15.49
CA ALA A 282 -2.68 4.43 -16.41
C ALA A 282 -3.45 5.76 -16.35
N ILE A 283 -4.79 5.71 -16.27
CA ILE A 283 -5.64 6.90 -16.10
C ILE A 283 -5.36 7.56 -14.74
N ALA A 284 -5.24 6.78 -13.66
CA ALA A 284 -4.94 7.30 -12.34
C ALA A 284 -3.58 8.00 -12.30
N THR A 285 -2.54 7.42 -12.92
CA THR A 285 -1.22 8.07 -13.03
C THR A 285 -1.32 9.39 -13.78
N ARG A 286 -2.00 9.42 -14.94
CA ARG A 286 -2.23 10.65 -15.71
C ARG A 286 -3.02 11.71 -14.92
N TYR A 287 -4.01 11.27 -14.14
CA TYR A 287 -4.80 12.17 -13.30
C TYR A 287 -3.94 12.77 -12.17
N VAL A 288 -3.10 11.97 -11.52
CA VAL A 288 -2.15 12.45 -10.50
C VAL A 288 -1.17 13.45 -11.14
N GLU A 289 -0.58 13.13 -12.28
CA GLU A 289 0.29 14.06 -13.01
C GLU A 289 -0.37 15.40 -13.35
N HIS A 290 -1.68 15.40 -13.60
CA HIS A 290 -2.43 16.62 -13.93
C HIS A 290 -2.85 17.43 -12.69
N MET A 291 -3.21 16.75 -11.60
CA MET A 291 -3.64 17.39 -10.34
C MET A 291 -2.46 17.92 -9.52
N MET A 292 -1.27 17.36 -9.74
CA MET A 292 -0.07 17.84 -9.09
C MET A 292 0.30 19.20 -9.71
N PRO A 293 0.29 20.31 -8.93
CA PRO A 293 0.69 21.62 -9.44
C PRO A 293 2.03 21.48 -10.15
N LYS A 294 2.10 21.99 -11.39
CA LYS A 294 3.38 22.07 -12.10
C LYS A 294 4.32 22.85 -11.20
N SER A 295 5.54 22.32 -10.99
CA SER A 295 6.60 23.03 -10.27
C SER A 295 6.57 24.50 -10.70
N PRO A 296 6.61 25.47 -9.77
CA PRO A 296 6.59 26.89 -10.09
C PRO A 296 7.87 27.22 -10.87
N LYS A 297 7.87 26.94 -12.16
CA LYS A 297 8.96 27.23 -13.09
C LYS A 297 8.81 28.61 -13.72
N GLY A 298 7.86 29.43 -13.25
CA GLY A 298 7.56 30.73 -13.86
C GLY A 298 6.89 31.74 -12.94
N GLN A 299 6.95 31.58 -11.61
CA GLN A 299 6.46 32.60 -10.67
C GLN A 299 7.61 33.37 -9.99
N ASP A 300 8.84 33.11 -10.41
CA ASP A 300 10.05 33.67 -9.81
C ASP A 300 10.44 35.03 -10.42
N ASP A 301 9.96 35.32 -11.64
CA ASP A 301 10.18 36.63 -12.27
C ASP A 301 9.37 37.74 -11.59
N GLU A 302 8.28 37.40 -10.91
CA GLU A 302 7.44 38.35 -10.17
C GLU A 302 7.89 38.52 -8.70
N TYR A 303 8.50 37.49 -8.09
CA TYR A 303 9.00 37.55 -6.71
C TYR A 303 10.39 38.20 -6.57
N MET A 304 11.16 38.32 -7.66
CA MET A 304 12.43 39.07 -7.65
C MET A 304 12.23 40.61 -7.58
N GLY A 305 10.99 41.10 -7.74
CA GLY A 305 10.64 42.53 -7.62
C GLY A 305 10.14 42.96 -6.24
N LEU A 306 9.73 42.03 -5.38
CA LEU A 306 9.31 42.31 -4.01
C LEU A 306 10.50 42.06 -3.09
N GLY A 307 11.02 43.13 -2.49
CA GLY A 307 12.30 43.20 -1.78
C GLY A 307 12.65 41.97 -0.94
N GLN A 308 13.94 41.60 -0.97
CA GLN A 308 14.49 40.46 -0.24
C GLN A 308 13.90 40.36 1.18
N PRO A 309 13.37 39.19 1.58
CA PRO A 309 12.96 38.98 2.96
C PRO A 309 14.17 39.25 3.85
N THR A 310 14.00 40.17 4.79
CA THR A 310 15.03 40.47 5.78
C THR A 310 15.35 39.18 6.54
N PRO A 311 16.65 38.83 6.70
CA PRO A 311 17.03 37.60 7.38
C PRO A 311 16.39 37.57 8.77
N PRO A 312 15.86 36.43 9.22
CA PRO A 312 15.30 36.32 10.56
C PRO A 312 16.37 36.71 11.57
N PRO A 313 15.99 37.43 12.65
CA PRO A 313 16.93 37.80 13.69
C PRO A 313 17.59 36.52 14.26
N PRO A 314 18.88 36.57 14.61
CA PRO A 314 19.59 35.42 15.13
C PRO A 314 18.85 34.89 16.37
N TYR A 315 18.39 33.63 16.28
CA TYR A 315 17.89 32.86 17.42
C TYR A 315 19.03 32.72 18.43
N GLY A 316 19.07 33.57 19.46
CA GLY A 316 20.10 33.45 20.50
C GLY A 316 20.40 34.64 21.38
N ALA A 317 19.74 35.79 21.25
CA ALA A 317 19.86 36.86 22.25
C ALA A 317 18.77 36.70 23.32
N VAL A 318 18.87 35.65 24.14
CA VAL A 318 18.25 35.68 25.47
C VAL A 318 19.08 36.67 26.27
N SER A 319 18.57 37.89 26.44
CA SER A 319 19.16 38.84 27.37
C SER A 319 18.94 38.29 28.77
N ASP A 320 20.01 37.81 29.41
CA ASP A 320 20.02 37.59 30.85
C ASP A 320 19.82 38.95 31.53
N SER A 321 18.65 39.15 32.12
CA SER A 321 18.32 40.27 33.01
C SER A 321 17.72 39.73 34.30
#